data_AF-A0AAD7FIL1-F1
#
_entry.id   AF-A0AAD7FIL1-F1
#
_cell.length_a   1.000
_cell.length_b   1.000
_cell.length_c   1.000
_cell.angle_alpha   90.00
_cell.angle_beta   90.00
_cell.angle_gamma   90.00
#
_symmetry.space_group_name_H-M   'P 1'
#
loop_
_entity.id
_entity.type
_entity.pdbx_description
1 polymer ?
#
loop_
_entity_poly.entity_id
_entity_poly.type
_entity_poly.pdbx_seq_one_letter_code
_entity_poly.pdbx_strand_id
1 'polypeptide(L)'
;MSHAELPPELVDLVVGHLDFFSDLLACARVCRSWIPIARSGLTLSVNKGKMVSFLELVQAPTATFPSTIQRLEIRLYQAASTDYSSLVVGILSRFTVLRFLTLAGLRIPGELPPLPTLTVVDLVTSEFATCAGFVRFVSKFPRLRVLKLWNTTWGEDSSEELPALPPMHLDSVSLGCFPCSVPHASAKLNPSGASGEIWHHLIRLVDMAENVLTEIPLFQAAEWFSM
;
A
#
# COMPACT_ATOMS: atom_id res chain seq x y z
N MET A 1 30.36 34.09 13.18
CA MET A 1 30.78 33.33 12.00
C MET A 1 29.53 32.75 11.36
N SER A 2 29.14 33.25 10.18
CA SER A 2 28.01 32.71 9.42
C SER A 2 28.47 31.40 8.78
N HIS A 3 27.90 30.27 9.21
CA HIS A 3 28.09 29.02 8.48
C HIS A 3 27.43 29.16 7.11
N ALA A 4 28.11 28.71 6.06
CA ALA A 4 27.54 28.70 4.72
C ALA A 4 26.32 27.76 4.73
N GLU A 5 25.12 28.32 4.54
CA GLU A 5 23.89 27.52 4.42
C GLU A 5 23.85 26.88 3.03
N LEU A 6 23.50 25.59 2.96
CA LEU A 6 23.26 24.93 1.68
C LEU A 6 22.03 25.57 1.00
N PRO A 7 22.09 25.86 -0.31
CA PRO A 7 20.92 26.18 -1.10
C PRO A 7 19.81 25.13 -0.96
N PRO A 8 18.53 25.53 -0.86
CA PRO A 8 17.41 24.61 -0.64
C PRO A 8 17.27 23.56 -1.73
N GLU A 9 17.63 23.87 -2.98
CA GLU A 9 17.55 22.94 -4.11
C GLU A 9 18.50 21.75 -3.94
N LEU A 10 19.65 21.97 -3.30
CA LEU A 10 20.58 20.90 -2.97
C LEU A 10 20.07 20.05 -1.80
N VAL A 11 19.35 20.65 -0.85
CA VAL A 11 18.70 19.90 0.24
C VAL A 11 17.60 19.02 -0.32
N ASP A 12 16.77 19.54 -1.22
CA ASP A 12 15.75 18.76 -1.93
C ASP A 12 16.36 17.57 -2.66
N LEU A 13 17.49 17.78 -3.34
CA LEU A 13 18.18 16.73 -4.06
C LEU A 13 18.77 15.68 -3.11
N VAL A 14 19.41 16.08 -2.01
CA VAL A 14 19.95 15.14 -1.01
C VAL A 14 18.83 14.32 -0.38
N VAL A 15 17.78 14.98 0.13
CA VAL A 15 16.65 14.31 0.78
C VAL A 15 15.89 13.42 -0.21
N GLY A 16 15.78 13.84 -1.47
CA GLY A 16 15.15 13.06 -2.53
C GLY A 16 15.88 11.76 -2.88
N HIS A 17 17.14 11.59 -2.48
CA HIS A 17 17.92 10.35 -2.63
C HIS A 17 17.97 9.51 -1.35
N LEU A 18 17.30 9.93 -0.26
CA LEU A 18 17.26 9.16 0.99
C LEU A 18 16.07 8.18 0.95
N ASP A 19 16.39 6.89 0.86
CA ASP A 19 15.39 5.83 0.87
C ASP A 19 15.05 5.34 2.30
N PHE A 20 15.95 5.55 3.25
CA PHE A 20 15.80 5.04 4.61
C PHE A 20 15.13 6.06 5.53
N PHE A 21 14.12 5.59 6.28
CA PHE A 21 13.41 6.41 7.26
C PHE A 21 14.34 6.99 8.34
N SER A 22 15.37 6.23 8.76
CA SER A 22 16.38 6.69 9.72
C SER A 22 17.09 7.95 9.26
N ASP A 23 17.40 8.02 7.97
CA ASP A 23 18.19 9.08 7.38
C ASP A 23 17.32 10.32 7.18
N LEU A 24 16.08 10.13 6.72
CA LEU A 24 15.08 11.19 6.66
C LEU A 24 14.80 11.80 8.04
N LEU A 25 14.74 10.97 9.09
CA LEU A 25 14.57 11.43 10.47
C LEU A 25 15.80 12.19 10.97
N ALA A 26 17.01 11.73 10.61
CA ALA A 26 18.25 12.44 10.92
C ALA A 26 18.27 13.82 10.23
N CYS A 27 17.92 13.91 8.96
CA CYS A 27 17.80 15.16 8.20
C CYS A 27 16.78 16.12 8.81
N ALA A 28 15.62 15.62 9.25
CA ALA A 28 14.62 16.43 9.94
C ALA A 28 15.12 17.04 11.26
N ARG A 29 16.21 16.50 11.85
CA ARG A 29 16.81 16.98 13.11
C ARG A 29 17.96 17.96 12.91
N VAL A 30 18.49 18.12 11.69
CA VAL A 30 19.66 18.97 11.41
C VAL A 30 19.36 20.43 11.72
N CYS A 31 18.34 21.00 11.07
CA CYS A 31 17.91 22.38 11.29
C CYS A 31 16.47 22.59 10.80
N ARG A 32 15.88 23.75 11.16
CA ARG A 32 14.46 24.03 10.86
C ARG A 32 14.14 24.13 9.37
N SER A 33 15.10 24.53 8.53
CA SER A 33 14.90 24.64 7.08
C SER A 33 14.84 23.28 6.37
N TRP A 34 15.37 22.21 6.98
CA TRP A 34 15.34 20.85 6.41
C TRP A 34 14.04 20.11 6.76
N ILE A 35 13.33 20.54 7.80
CA ILE A 35 12.11 19.89 8.29
C ILE A 35 11.04 19.75 7.19
N PRO A 36 10.65 20.79 6.42
CA PRO A 36 9.58 20.66 5.44
C PRO A 36 9.88 19.61 4.37
N ILE A 37 11.12 19.59 3.89
CA ILE A 37 11.60 18.71 2.83
C ILE A 37 11.64 17.27 3.36
N ALA A 38 12.31 17.05 4.50
CA ALA A 38 12.40 15.74 5.14
C ALA A 38 11.02 15.15 5.47
N ARG A 39 10.08 16.00 5.91
CA ARG A 39 8.70 15.57 6.24
C ARG A 39 7.93 14.99 5.06
N SER A 40 8.21 15.41 3.83
CA SER A 40 7.55 14.87 2.65
C SER A 40 7.89 13.40 2.38
N GLY A 41 9.11 12.99 2.77
CA GLY A 41 9.58 11.59 2.71
C GLY A 41 9.24 10.77 3.94
N LEU A 42 8.83 11.39 5.06
CA LEU A 42 8.49 10.65 6.27
C LEU A 42 7.26 9.77 6.04
N THR A 43 7.33 8.56 6.60
CA THR A 43 6.22 7.61 6.58
C THR A 43 5.25 7.94 7.70
N LEU A 44 3.98 8.14 7.34
CA LEU A 44 2.91 8.33 8.31
C LEU A 44 2.24 6.99 8.58
N SER A 45 2.42 6.45 9.78
CA SER A 45 1.79 5.18 10.17
C SER A 45 0.62 5.43 11.12
N VAL A 46 -0.54 4.88 10.77
CA VAL A 46 -1.79 5.01 11.52
C VAL A 46 -2.23 3.62 11.98
N ASN A 47 -2.33 3.47 13.29
CA ASN A 47 -2.79 2.23 13.91
C ASN A 47 -4.28 2.33 14.28
N LYS A 48 -4.94 1.18 14.46
CA LYS A 48 -6.37 1.05 14.85
C LYS A 48 -6.84 2.07 15.89
N GLY A 49 -6.13 2.21 17.02
CA GLY A 49 -6.52 3.10 18.12
C GLY A 49 -6.45 4.60 17.81
N LYS A 50 -5.87 4.99 16.67
CA LYS A 50 -5.69 6.39 16.27
C LYS A 50 -6.49 6.78 15.02
N MET A 51 -7.22 5.84 14.40
CA MET A 51 -7.90 6.07 13.12
C MET A 51 -8.89 7.24 13.17
N VAL A 52 -9.70 7.34 14.23
CA VAL A 52 -10.72 8.39 14.36
C VAL A 52 -10.06 9.77 14.52
N SER A 53 -9.16 9.93 15.50
CA SER A 53 -8.43 11.19 15.70
C SER A 53 -7.57 11.55 14.48
N PHE A 54 -7.06 10.56 13.76
CA PHE A 54 -6.34 10.79 12.53
C PHE A 54 -7.24 11.27 11.40
N LEU A 55 -8.45 10.71 11.25
CA LEU A 55 -9.45 11.21 10.32
C LEU A 55 -9.82 12.67 10.64
N GLU A 56 -10.09 13.00 11.90
CA GLU A 56 -10.37 14.37 12.35
C GLU A 56 -9.21 15.32 11.99
N LEU A 57 -7.97 14.89 12.23
CA LEU A 57 -6.77 15.64 11.89
C LEU A 57 -6.64 15.84 10.37
N VAL A 58 -6.90 14.82 9.56
CA VAL A 58 -6.84 14.86 8.09
C VAL A 58 -7.96 15.74 7.50
N GLN A 59 -9.12 15.79 8.17
CA GLN A 59 -10.27 16.60 7.77
C GLN A 59 -10.18 18.06 8.26
N ALA A 60 -9.30 18.37 9.21
CA ALA A 60 -9.13 19.73 9.71
C ALA A 60 -8.76 20.70 8.56
N PRO A 61 -9.44 21.85 8.42
CA PRO A 61 -9.18 22.80 7.33
C PRO A 61 -7.74 23.35 7.30
N THR A 62 -7.07 23.33 8.46
CA THR A 62 -5.69 23.80 8.63
C THR A 62 -4.64 22.71 8.37
N ALA A 63 -5.06 21.47 8.10
CA ALA A 63 -4.14 20.37 7.84
C ALA A 63 -3.54 20.47 6.44
N THR A 64 -2.24 20.77 6.39
CA THR A 64 -1.46 20.85 5.14
C THR A 64 -0.72 19.55 4.82
N PHE A 65 -0.64 18.61 5.75
CA PHE A 65 0.12 17.38 5.52
C PHE A 65 -0.49 16.40 4.49
N PRO A 66 -1.83 16.32 4.26
CA PRO A 66 -2.36 15.43 3.22
C PRO A 66 -1.87 15.78 1.80
N SER A 67 -1.47 17.03 1.56
CA SER A 67 -0.91 17.49 0.28
C SER A 67 0.61 17.39 0.20
N THR A 68 1.30 16.91 1.24
CA THR A 68 2.77 16.79 1.26
C THR A 68 3.26 15.37 1.55
N ILE A 69 2.47 14.56 2.27
CA ILE A 69 2.83 13.19 2.62
C ILE A 69 2.72 12.27 1.41
N GLN A 70 3.83 11.64 1.05
CA GLN A 70 3.90 10.69 -0.06
C GLN A 70 3.77 9.24 0.37
N ARG A 71 4.00 8.94 1.66
CA ARG A 71 3.98 7.58 2.25
C ARG A 71 2.99 7.49 3.40
N LEU A 72 1.98 6.64 3.26
CA LEU A 72 0.97 6.38 4.28
C LEU A 72 0.87 4.88 4.53
N GLU A 73 0.87 4.50 5.81
CA GLU A 73 0.62 3.14 6.25
C GLU A 73 -0.58 3.13 7.19
N ILE A 74 -1.55 2.27 6.92
CA ILE A 74 -2.72 2.05 7.78
C ILE A 74 -2.68 0.60 8.23
N ARG A 75 -2.47 0.37 9.54
CA ARG A 75 -2.28 -0.96 10.13
C ARG A 75 -3.37 -1.26 11.17
N LEU A 76 -4.21 -2.26 10.87
CA LEU A 76 -5.42 -2.63 11.62
C LEU A 76 -5.41 -4.09 12.10
N TYR A 77 -4.25 -4.61 12.50
CA TYR A 77 -4.15 -5.96 13.08
C TYR A 77 -5.17 -6.18 14.22
N GLN A 78 -5.75 -7.39 14.28
CA GLN A 78 -6.72 -7.82 15.31
C GLN A 78 -8.10 -7.13 15.27
N ALA A 79 -8.58 -6.71 14.10
CA ALA A 79 -9.91 -6.13 13.91
C ALA A 79 -10.94 -7.18 13.45
N ALA A 80 -11.20 -8.21 14.25
CA ALA A 80 -12.07 -9.33 13.81
C ALA A 80 -13.56 -8.99 13.61
N SER A 81 -14.02 -7.75 13.83
CA SER A 81 -15.44 -7.40 13.69
C SER A 81 -15.77 -5.97 13.28
N THR A 82 -14.81 -5.05 13.26
CA THR A 82 -15.11 -3.64 13.01
C THR A 82 -14.76 -3.28 11.58
N ASP A 83 -15.76 -2.85 10.82
CA ASP A 83 -15.55 -2.32 9.48
C ASP A 83 -14.93 -0.91 9.56
N TYR A 84 -13.66 -0.81 9.16
CA TYR A 84 -12.93 0.46 9.09
C TYR A 84 -12.96 1.09 7.69
N SER A 85 -13.68 0.49 6.74
CA SER A 85 -13.72 0.91 5.35
C SER A 85 -14.04 2.40 5.18
N SER A 86 -15.06 2.89 5.87
CA SER A 86 -15.49 4.30 5.78
C SER A 86 -14.41 5.26 6.31
N LEU A 87 -13.71 4.91 7.39
CA LEU A 87 -12.62 5.72 7.91
C LEU A 87 -11.43 5.74 6.95
N VAL A 88 -11.07 4.58 6.38
CA VAL A 88 -9.99 4.47 5.39
C VAL A 88 -10.29 5.32 4.16
N VAL A 89 -11.51 5.22 3.61
CA VAL A 89 -11.96 6.05 2.49
C VAL A 89 -11.91 7.54 2.84
N GLY A 90 -12.43 7.91 4.02
CA GLY A 90 -12.41 9.28 4.53
C GLY A 90 -10.99 9.85 4.64
N ILE A 91 -10.05 9.05 5.18
CA ILE A 91 -8.63 9.41 5.30
C ILE A 91 -8.03 9.60 3.90
N LEU A 92 -8.14 8.60 3.03
CA LEU A 92 -7.48 8.58 1.73
C LEU A 92 -8.01 9.65 0.77
N SER A 93 -9.27 10.09 0.93
CA SER A 93 -9.89 11.11 0.08
C SER A 93 -9.18 12.47 0.08
N ARG A 94 -8.33 12.71 1.09
CA ARG A 94 -7.63 13.99 1.28
C ARG A 94 -6.20 13.98 0.76
N PHE A 95 -5.65 12.81 0.43
CA PHE A 95 -4.27 12.69 -0.04
C PHE A 95 -4.21 12.77 -1.57
N THR A 96 -3.53 13.79 -2.08
CA THR A 96 -3.44 14.04 -3.55
C THR A 96 -2.08 13.68 -4.13
N VAL A 97 -1.04 13.61 -3.29
CA VAL A 97 0.35 13.37 -3.68
C VAL A 97 0.88 12.00 -3.20
N LEU A 98 0.00 11.13 -2.73
CA LEU A 98 0.37 9.84 -2.17
C LEU A 98 0.96 8.91 -3.23
N ARG A 99 2.19 8.46 -3.01
CA ARG A 99 2.92 7.56 -3.91
C ARG A 99 2.99 6.13 -3.38
N PHE A 100 3.06 5.99 -2.07
CA PHE A 100 3.19 4.71 -1.39
C PHE A 100 2.05 4.56 -0.38
N LEU A 101 1.31 3.47 -0.52
CA LEU A 101 0.22 3.13 0.37
C LEU A 101 0.42 1.72 0.88
N THR A 102 0.54 1.58 2.21
CA THR A 102 0.48 0.27 2.88
C THR A 102 -0.86 0.14 3.58
N LEU A 103 -1.56 -0.95 3.29
CA LEU A 103 -2.82 -1.32 3.93
C LEU A 103 -2.58 -2.68 4.59
N ALA A 104 -2.59 -2.70 5.93
CA ALA A 104 -2.33 -3.91 6.71
C ALA A 104 -3.51 -4.31 7.59
N GLY A 105 -3.96 -5.56 7.51
CA GLY A 105 -4.95 -6.13 8.43
C GLY A 105 -6.37 -5.58 8.24
N LEU A 106 -6.76 -5.23 7.01
CA LEU A 106 -8.09 -4.69 6.72
C LEU A 106 -8.83 -5.49 5.66
N ARG A 107 -10.15 -5.47 5.79
CA ARG A 107 -11.05 -5.75 4.67
C ARG A 107 -11.06 -4.51 3.77
N ILE A 108 -10.49 -4.62 2.59
CA ILE A 108 -10.33 -3.49 1.67
C ILE A 108 -11.70 -3.16 1.07
N PRO A 109 -12.17 -1.90 1.18
CA PRO A 109 -13.40 -1.51 0.51
C PRO A 109 -13.21 -1.55 -1.00
N GLY A 110 -14.23 -2.03 -1.74
CA GLY A 110 -14.24 -1.96 -3.20
C GLY A 110 -14.16 -0.52 -3.72
N GLU A 111 -14.57 0.45 -2.91
CA GLU A 111 -14.62 1.87 -3.27
C GLU A 111 -13.57 2.74 -2.58
N LEU A 112 -12.29 2.55 -2.93
CA LEU A 112 -11.28 3.57 -2.62
C LEU A 112 -11.40 4.81 -3.52
N PRO A 113 -11.05 6.00 -2.99
CA PRO A 113 -10.96 7.23 -3.78
C PRO A 113 -9.80 7.12 -4.79
N PRO A 114 -9.86 7.85 -5.91
CA PRO A 114 -8.78 7.85 -6.89
C PRO A 114 -7.52 8.48 -6.30
N LEU A 115 -6.39 7.76 -6.40
CA LEU A 115 -5.08 8.22 -5.97
C LEU A 115 -4.16 8.30 -7.20
N PRO A 116 -4.21 9.40 -7.98
CA PRO A 116 -3.63 9.45 -9.33
C PRO A 116 -2.09 9.39 -9.34
N THR A 117 -1.46 9.65 -8.20
CA THR A 117 0.00 9.65 -8.04
C THR A 117 0.53 8.37 -7.40
N LEU A 118 -0.34 7.40 -7.09
CA LEU A 118 0.03 6.18 -6.40
C LEU A 118 0.84 5.26 -7.31
N THR A 119 2.05 4.92 -6.89
CA THR A 119 3.01 4.09 -7.63
C THR A 119 3.29 2.77 -6.94
N VAL A 120 3.14 2.71 -5.62
CA VAL A 120 3.40 1.51 -4.81
C VAL A 120 2.23 1.24 -3.90
N VAL A 121 1.70 0.02 -3.99
CA VAL A 121 0.69 -0.50 -3.07
C VAL A 121 1.25 -1.74 -2.38
N ASP A 122 1.18 -1.75 -1.06
CA ASP A 122 1.57 -2.87 -0.22
C ASP A 122 0.36 -3.33 0.60
N LEU A 123 -0.14 -4.52 0.28
CA LEU A 123 -1.28 -5.13 0.94
C LEU A 123 -0.77 -6.25 1.85
N VAL A 124 -0.90 -6.06 3.15
CA VAL A 124 -0.42 -7.00 4.16
C VAL A 124 -1.62 -7.54 4.93
N THR A 125 -1.77 -8.86 5.03
CA THR A 125 -2.88 -9.51 5.73
C THR A 125 -4.24 -8.88 5.39
N SER A 126 -4.45 -8.51 4.12
CA SER A 126 -5.63 -7.76 3.66
C SER A 126 -6.63 -8.71 3.02
N GLU A 127 -7.91 -8.40 3.15
CA GLU A 127 -9.00 -9.23 2.62
C GLU A 127 -9.82 -8.43 1.61
N PHE A 128 -10.11 -9.02 0.45
CA PHE A 128 -11.12 -8.51 -0.47
C PHE A 128 -12.37 -9.40 -0.42
N ALA A 129 -13.55 -8.79 -0.59
CA ALA A 129 -14.79 -9.55 -0.62
C ALA A 129 -14.84 -10.55 -1.79
N THR A 130 -14.32 -10.16 -2.95
CA THR A 130 -14.28 -10.94 -4.20
C THR A 130 -12.99 -10.64 -4.95
N CYS A 131 -12.57 -11.53 -5.85
CA CYS A 131 -11.44 -11.27 -6.75
C CYS A 131 -11.77 -10.13 -7.72
N ALA A 132 -13.02 -10.06 -8.21
CA ALA A 132 -13.50 -8.91 -8.99
C ALA A 132 -13.28 -7.57 -8.24
N GLY A 133 -13.52 -7.55 -6.92
CA GLY A 133 -13.25 -6.40 -6.07
C GLY A 133 -11.78 -6.00 -6.02
N PHE A 134 -10.87 -6.98 -5.95
CA PHE A 134 -9.43 -6.75 -6.05
C PHE A 134 -9.03 -6.17 -7.41
N VAL A 135 -9.54 -6.73 -8.52
CA VAL A 135 -9.27 -6.23 -9.87
C VAL A 135 -9.75 -4.78 -10.04
N ARG A 136 -10.97 -4.47 -9.56
CA ARG A 136 -11.51 -3.09 -9.52
C ARG A 136 -10.62 -2.16 -8.70
N PHE A 137 -10.15 -2.61 -7.54
CA PHE A 137 -9.23 -1.85 -6.70
C PHE A 137 -7.95 -1.50 -7.45
N VAL A 138 -7.28 -2.48 -8.06
CA VAL A 138 -6.01 -2.26 -8.77
C VAL A 138 -6.22 -1.32 -9.96
N SER A 139 -7.30 -1.50 -10.73
CA SER A 139 -7.61 -0.68 -11.92
C SER A 139 -7.76 0.83 -11.65
N LYS A 140 -7.99 1.25 -10.41
CA LYS A 140 -8.09 2.67 -10.02
C LYS A 140 -6.76 3.40 -10.01
N PHE A 141 -5.65 2.68 -10.10
CA PHE A 141 -4.31 3.24 -9.96
C PHE A 141 -3.54 3.06 -11.28
N PRO A 142 -3.78 3.91 -12.30
CA PRO A 142 -3.17 3.75 -13.63
C PRO A 142 -1.64 3.95 -13.64
N ARG A 143 -1.08 4.54 -12.57
CA ARG A 143 0.36 4.75 -12.39
C ARG A 143 1.01 3.74 -11.44
N LEU A 144 0.26 2.72 -11.01
CA LEU A 144 0.78 1.68 -10.13
C LEU A 144 1.89 0.93 -10.84
N ARG A 145 3.05 0.85 -10.21
CA ARG A 145 4.26 0.18 -10.70
C ARG A 145 4.61 -1.02 -9.86
N VAL A 146 4.46 -0.91 -8.55
CA VAL A 146 4.81 -1.96 -7.61
C VAL A 146 3.58 -2.38 -6.82
N LEU A 147 3.23 -3.66 -6.92
CA LEU A 147 2.16 -4.26 -6.14
C LEU A 147 2.74 -5.38 -5.27
N LYS A 148 2.62 -5.22 -3.95
CA LYS A 148 3.05 -6.23 -2.98
C LYS A 148 1.84 -6.82 -2.29
N LEU A 149 1.76 -8.14 -2.27
CA LEU A 149 0.67 -8.89 -1.67
C LEU A 149 1.27 -9.86 -0.66
N TRP A 150 1.08 -9.58 0.64
CA TRP A 150 1.56 -10.43 1.73
C TRP A 150 0.36 -10.98 2.48
N ASN A 151 0.16 -12.30 2.46
CA ASN A 151 -0.99 -12.93 3.13
C ASN A 151 -2.33 -12.22 2.77
N THR A 152 -2.47 -11.80 1.52
CA THR A 152 -3.71 -11.16 1.04
C THR A 152 -4.66 -12.24 0.54
N THR A 153 -5.91 -12.17 0.96
CA THR A 153 -6.96 -13.13 0.57
C THR A 153 -8.11 -12.42 -0.14
N TRP A 154 -8.89 -13.18 -0.89
CA TRP A 154 -10.13 -12.72 -1.47
C TRP A 154 -11.18 -13.84 -1.40
N GLY A 155 -12.44 -13.45 -1.24
CA GLY A 155 -13.56 -14.40 -1.27
C GLY A 155 -13.80 -14.98 -2.66
N GLU A 156 -14.65 -16.00 -2.72
CA GLU A 156 -15.11 -16.59 -3.98
C GLU A 156 -15.89 -15.56 -4.80
N ASP A 157 -15.62 -15.50 -6.10
CA ASP A 157 -16.42 -14.69 -7.00
C ASP A 157 -17.82 -15.29 -7.06
N SER A 158 -18.83 -14.51 -6.67
CA SER A 158 -20.14 -14.64 -7.31
C SER A 158 -19.92 -14.51 -8.82
N SER A 159 -20.74 -15.14 -9.66
CA SER A 159 -20.64 -15.19 -11.14
C SER A 159 -20.70 -13.84 -11.89
N GLU A 160 -20.26 -12.77 -11.25
CA GLU A 160 -20.07 -11.42 -11.74
C GLU A 160 -18.97 -11.42 -12.78
N GLU A 161 -19.27 -10.83 -13.92
CA GLU A 161 -18.34 -10.67 -15.02
C GLU A 161 -17.15 -9.80 -14.57
N LEU A 162 -15.93 -10.32 -14.75
CA LEU A 162 -14.71 -9.61 -14.36
C LEU A 162 -14.59 -8.32 -15.19
N PRO A 163 -14.29 -7.17 -14.55
CA PRO A 163 -14.11 -5.93 -15.29
C PRO A 163 -12.88 -6.03 -16.21
N ALA A 164 -12.99 -5.47 -17.40
CA ALA A 164 -11.85 -5.33 -18.29
C ALA A 164 -10.75 -4.49 -17.61
N LEU A 165 -9.56 -5.05 -17.50
CA LEU A 165 -8.41 -4.35 -16.93
C LEU A 165 -7.96 -3.23 -17.89
N PRO A 166 -7.82 -1.98 -17.42
CA PRO A 166 -7.18 -0.95 -18.21
C PRO A 166 -5.69 -1.32 -18.44
N PRO A 167 -5.06 -0.81 -19.51
CA PRO A 167 -3.62 -1.00 -19.72
C PRO A 167 -2.86 -0.46 -18.51
N MET A 168 -2.15 -1.34 -17.82
CA MET A 168 -1.39 -1.03 -16.61
C MET A 168 0.06 -1.43 -16.83
N HIS A 169 0.99 -0.60 -16.35
CA HIS A 169 2.43 -0.85 -16.41
C HIS A 169 2.93 -1.19 -15.01
N LEU A 170 2.90 -2.48 -14.66
CA LEU A 170 3.49 -2.97 -13.43
C LEU A 170 4.97 -3.29 -13.68
N ASP A 171 5.86 -2.65 -12.94
CA ASP A 171 7.30 -2.93 -12.96
C ASP A 171 7.63 -4.15 -12.09
N SER A 172 6.85 -4.39 -11.03
CA SER A 172 7.11 -5.47 -10.08
C SER A 172 5.85 -5.92 -9.34
N VAL A 173 5.69 -7.24 -9.21
CA VAL A 173 4.68 -7.87 -8.35
C VAL A 173 5.39 -8.79 -7.36
N SER A 174 5.21 -8.54 -6.07
CA SER A 174 5.78 -9.37 -5.00
C SER A 174 4.67 -10.14 -4.28
N LEU A 175 4.82 -11.45 -4.20
CA LEU A 175 3.89 -12.33 -3.48
C LEU A 175 4.58 -12.90 -2.24
N GLY A 176 4.05 -12.55 -1.07
CA GLY A 176 4.50 -13.03 0.23
C GLY A 176 3.52 -14.03 0.81
N CYS A 177 4.03 -15.24 1.12
CA CYS A 177 3.35 -16.37 1.78
C CYS A 177 1.81 -16.30 1.83
N PHE A 178 1.16 -17.08 0.98
CA PHE A 178 -0.26 -17.38 1.10
C PHE A 178 -0.45 -18.49 2.14
N PRO A 179 -1.12 -18.25 3.28
CA PRO A 179 -1.72 -19.33 4.05
C PRO A 179 -3.00 -19.77 3.33
N CYS A 180 -2.87 -20.27 2.11
CA CYS A 180 -3.92 -21.08 1.51
C CYS A 180 -3.86 -22.46 2.17
N SER A 181 -4.24 -22.54 3.44
CA SER A 181 -4.81 -23.76 3.98
C SER A 181 -6.17 -23.92 3.31
N VAL A 182 -6.16 -24.52 2.11
CA VAL A 182 -7.38 -25.13 1.56
C VAL A 182 -7.80 -26.17 2.59
N PRO A 183 -8.96 -26.04 3.25
CA PRO A 183 -9.41 -27.09 4.15
C PRO A 183 -9.71 -28.31 3.26
N HIS A 184 -8.88 -29.35 3.34
CA HIS A 184 -8.94 -30.63 2.61
C HIS A 184 -8.49 -30.65 1.13
N ALA A 185 -7.18 -30.64 0.87
CA ALA A 185 -6.66 -31.11 -0.42
C ALA A 185 -5.26 -31.78 -0.32
N SER A 186 -5.24 -33.04 0.11
CA SER A 186 -4.29 -34.04 -0.39
C SER A 186 -4.80 -34.69 -1.70
N ALA A 187 -5.54 -33.93 -2.50
CA ALA A 187 -5.99 -34.31 -3.84
C ALA A 187 -5.35 -33.35 -4.84
N LYS A 188 -4.56 -33.94 -5.75
CA LYS A 188 -4.10 -33.41 -7.03
C LYS A 188 -4.60 -31.99 -7.36
N LEU A 189 -3.65 -31.07 -7.55
CA LEU A 189 -3.78 -29.85 -8.34
C LEU A 189 -4.54 -30.16 -9.64
N ASN A 190 -5.85 -29.95 -9.63
CA ASN A 190 -6.71 -30.07 -10.80
C ASN A 190 -7.43 -28.72 -10.93
N PRO A 191 -7.09 -27.91 -11.95
CA PRO A 191 -7.72 -26.62 -12.17
C PRO A 191 -9.08 -26.87 -12.81
N SER A 192 -10.09 -27.20 -12.02
CA SER A 192 -11.47 -27.32 -12.50
C SER A 192 -12.40 -26.52 -11.60
N GLY A 193 -12.74 -25.31 -12.05
CA GLY A 193 -13.80 -24.46 -11.50
C GLY A 193 -13.29 -23.17 -10.84
N ALA A 194 -13.54 -22.02 -11.49
CA ALA A 194 -13.32 -20.62 -11.06
C ALA A 194 -11.90 -20.17 -10.68
N SER A 195 -11.14 -21.03 -10.00
CA SER A 195 -9.74 -20.81 -9.61
C SER A 195 -8.80 -20.62 -10.80
N GLY A 196 -9.03 -21.34 -11.92
CA GLY A 196 -8.18 -21.26 -13.11
C GLY A 196 -8.19 -19.88 -13.77
N GLU A 197 -9.33 -19.20 -13.83
CA GLU A 197 -9.43 -17.86 -14.44
C GLU A 197 -8.76 -16.79 -13.58
N ILE A 198 -8.91 -16.89 -12.25
CA ILE A 198 -8.25 -16.00 -11.29
C ILE A 198 -6.73 -16.16 -11.37
N TRP A 199 -6.24 -17.41 -11.42
CA TRP A 199 -4.82 -17.68 -11.65
C TRP A 199 -4.37 -17.19 -13.01
N HIS A 200 -5.15 -17.36 -14.08
CA HIS A 200 -4.83 -16.78 -15.38
C HIS A 200 -4.79 -15.25 -15.37
N HIS A 201 -5.60 -14.58 -14.55
CA HIS A 201 -5.57 -13.12 -14.41
C HIS A 201 -4.43 -12.62 -13.53
N LEU A 202 -4.08 -13.32 -12.46
CA LEU A 202 -2.86 -13.06 -11.69
C LEU A 202 -1.62 -13.35 -12.52
N ILE A 203 -1.61 -14.46 -13.26
CA ILE A 203 -0.57 -14.79 -14.23
C ILE A 203 -0.54 -13.72 -15.31
N ARG A 204 -1.68 -13.22 -15.82
CA ARG A 204 -1.68 -12.08 -16.77
C ARG A 204 -1.16 -10.79 -16.13
N LEU A 205 -1.49 -10.50 -14.87
CA LEU A 205 -0.94 -9.35 -14.14
C LEU A 205 0.57 -9.50 -13.94
N VAL A 206 1.04 -10.73 -13.69
CA VAL A 206 2.45 -11.08 -13.54
C VAL A 206 3.17 -11.12 -14.89
N ASP A 207 2.54 -11.57 -15.97
CA ASP A 207 3.05 -11.61 -17.33
C ASP A 207 3.13 -10.18 -17.91
N MET A 208 2.18 -9.31 -17.54
CA MET A 208 2.24 -7.87 -17.82
C MET A 208 3.37 -7.18 -17.07
N ALA A 209 3.81 -7.73 -15.94
CA ALA A 209 5.01 -7.31 -15.24
C ALA A 209 6.22 -8.05 -15.81
N GLU A 210 6.65 -7.68 -17.03
CA GLU A 210 7.77 -8.31 -17.73
C GLU A 210 8.99 -8.51 -16.80
N ASN A 211 9.26 -9.77 -16.43
CA ASN A 211 10.54 -10.28 -15.90
C ASN A 211 11.01 -9.92 -14.46
N VAL A 212 10.15 -9.82 -13.43
CA VAL A 212 10.69 -9.75 -12.05
C VAL A 212 9.81 -10.46 -11.00
N LEU A 213 9.86 -11.79 -10.96
CA LEU A 213 9.70 -12.51 -9.69
C LEU A 213 11.05 -12.44 -8.97
N THR A 214 11.24 -11.41 -8.15
CA THR A 214 12.31 -11.47 -7.14
C THR A 214 11.76 -12.25 -5.96
N GLU A 215 12.25 -13.47 -5.75
CA GLU A 215 12.15 -14.10 -4.44
C GLU A 215 12.82 -13.16 -3.43
N ILE A 216 12.03 -12.47 -2.62
CA ILE A 216 12.56 -11.65 -1.54
C ILE A 216 13.09 -12.64 -0.49
N PRO A 217 14.38 -12.60 -0.12
CA PRO A 217 14.89 -13.45 0.95
C PRO A 217 14.07 -13.18 2.21
N LEU A 218 13.62 -14.26 2.86
CA LEU A 218 12.91 -14.28 4.14
C LEU A 218 13.70 -13.53 5.24
N PHE A 219 13.70 -12.20 5.20
CA PHE A 219 14.31 -11.36 6.22
C PHE A 219 13.27 -11.07 7.30
N GLN A 220 13.38 -11.84 8.38
CA GLN A 220 12.94 -11.57 9.75
C GLN A 220 11.65 -10.74 9.92
N ALA A 221 10.50 -11.37 9.66
CA ALA A 221 9.21 -10.95 10.22
C ALA A 221 9.14 -11.11 11.76
N ALA A 222 10.18 -11.63 12.41
CA ALA A 222 10.18 -11.95 13.83
C ALA A 222 10.36 -10.74 14.77
N GLU A 223 10.88 -9.61 14.31
CA GLU A 223 11.11 -8.44 15.19
C GLU A 223 9.93 -7.44 15.23
N TRP A 224 8.92 -7.59 14.37
CA TRP A 224 7.83 -6.61 14.24
C TRP A 224 6.60 -6.91 15.11
N PHE A 225 6.57 -8.04 15.82
CA PHE A 225 5.45 -8.47 16.67
C PHE A 225 5.68 -8.24 18.18
N SER A 226 6.72 -7.50 18.59
CA SER A 226 7.05 -7.29 20.01
C SER A 226 7.13 -5.82 20.46
N MET A 227 6.36 -4.92 19.84
CA MET A 227 6.13 -3.56 20.36
C MET A 227 4.67 -3.13 20.23
#